data_AF-A0A953F9X0-F1
#
_entry.id   AF-A0A953F9X0-F1
#
_cell.length_a   1.000
_cell.length_b   1.000
_cell.length_c   1.000
_cell.angle_alpha   90.00
_cell.angle_beta   90.00
_cell.angle_gamma   90.00
#
_symmetry.space_group_name_H-M   'P 1'
#
loop_
_entity.id
_entity.type
_entity.pdbx_description
1 polymer ?
#
loop_
_entity_poly.entity_id
_entity_poly.type
_entity_poly.pdbx_seq_one_letter_code
_entity_poly.pdbx_strand_id
1 'polypeptide(L)'
;MEETLKCPICKNDLVDTSLQPKDHTVSQELFSLIECPQCQLLVTSPRPDESELDRYYESSDYISHTNNGNTLLNQLYLLVRNHTLKQKLKLVRQFNPTHLADVGCGTGAFLSICQKAGIQITGVEPNTGARAKAESILQQRIYHSIEDLTQQQDVITLWHVLEHLPQLRHNLDIITGKLSSSGTLIIAVPNYQSADARKYKSYWAAYDVPRHCWHFSQQSMIQLAESYQLKVQQIVPMYFDSYYVSLLSEKYLHPQKSTARRMLSGAYQGLVSNMKARQTGQYSSLIYIFQK
;
A
#
# COMPACT_ATOMS: atom_id res chain seq x y z
N MET A 1 16.31 15.87 4.61
CA MET A 1 15.79 14.88 5.57
C MET A 1 14.96 15.58 6.64
N GLU A 2 13.68 15.22 6.75
CA GLU A 2 12.74 15.85 7.67
C GLU A 2 12.51 14.97 8.92
N GLU A 3 12.72 15.55 10.10
CA GLU A 3 12.34 14.93 11.38
C GLU A 3 10.93 15.36 11.77
N THR A 4 10.02 14.39 11.84
CA THR A 4 8.67 14.61 12.37
C THR A 4 8.65 14.27 13.85
N LEU A 5 8.42 15.27 14.71
CA LEU A 5 8.30 15.06 16.16
C LEU A 5 6.85 14.90 16.64
N LYS A 6 5.87 15.31 15.82
CA LYS A 6 4.45 15.28 16.14
C LYS A 6 3.67 14.40 15.16
N CYS A 7 2.78 13.56 15.69
CA CYS A 7 1.92 12.71 14.89
C CYS A 7 1.03 13.53 13.93
N PRO A 8 0.97 13.22 12.62
CA PRO A 8 0.13 13.94 11.67
C PRO A 8 -1.38 13.75 11.92
N ILE A 9 -1.77 12.64 12.55
CA ILE A 9 -3.17 12.29 12.82
C ILE A 9 -3.68 13.03 14.05
N CYS A 10 -3.03 12.83 15.21
CA CYS A 10 -3.54 13.27 16.52
C CYS A 10 -2.67 14.30 17.25
N LYS A 11 -1.57 14.76 16.63
CA LYS A 11 -0.66 15.80 17.15
C LYS A 11 0.09 15.47 18.46
N ASN A 12 -0.02 14.25 18.98
CA ASN A 12 0.78 13.78 20.10
C ASN A 12 2.25 13.59 19.69
N ASP A 13 3.13 13.58 20.70
CA ASP A 13 4.55 13.27 20.51
C ASP A 13 4.77 11.86 19.99
N LEU A 14 5.82 11.71 19.18
CA LEU A 14 6.29 10.43 18.67
C LEU A 14 7.44 9.92 19.54
N VAL A 15 7.49 8.61 19.77
CA VAL A 15 8.50 7.94 20.61
C VAL A 15 9.26 6.90 19.80
N ASP A 16 10.54 6.75 20.08
CA ASP A 16 11.38 5.77 19.39
C ASP A 16 11.00 4.33 19.77
N THR A 17 10.83 3.45 18.78
CA THR A 17 10.51 2.02 18.97
C THR A 17 11.75 1.12 19.04
N SER A 18 12.96 1.68 18.86
CA SER A 18 14.23 0.97 18.65
C SER A 18 14.27 0.08 17.41
N LEU A 19 13.23 0.10 16.57
CA LEU A 19 13.23 -0.61 15.29
C LEU A 19 14.03 0.18 14.26
N GLN A 20 15.06 -0.48 13.72
CA GLN A 20 15.92 0.09 12.67
C GLN A 20 15.87 -0.75 11.39
N PRO A 21 14.79 -0.69 10.58
CA PRO A 21 14.77 -1.32 9.25
C PRO A 21 15.83 -0.72 8.32
N LYS A 22 16.26 -1.55 7.36
CA LYS A 22 17.23 -1.17 6.32
C LYS A 22 16.52 -1.00 4.98
N ASP A 23 16.91 0.00 4.18
CA ASP A 23 16.54 0.03 2.76
C ASP A 23 17.27 -1.11 2.02
N HIS A 24 16.59 -2.23 1.83
CA HIS A 24 17.17 -3.38 1.12
C HIS A 24 17.19 -3.22 -0.41
N THR A 25 16.57 -2.16 -0.96
CA THR A 25 16.35 -2.01 -2.40
C THR A 25 17.40 -1.10 -3.04
N VAL A 26 17.64 0.10 -2.47
CA VAL A 26 18.50 1.10 -3.12
C VAL A 26 19.65 1.56 -2.24
N SER A 27 19.36 2.31 -1.17
CA SER A 27 20.41 3.04 -0.44
C SER A 27 21.23 2.19 0.51
N GLN A 28 20.68 1.06 0.99
CA GLN A 28 21.27 0.25 2.05
C GLN A 28 21.42 0.98 3.39
N GLU A 29 20.75 2.12 3.57
CA GLU A 29 20.78 2.91 4.82
C GLU A 29 19.81 2.32 5.85
N LEU A 30 20.06 2.64 7.12
CA LEU A 30 19.17 2.33 8.23
C LEU A 30 18.27 3.52 8.52
N PHE A 31 17.00 3.24 8.75
CA PHE A 31 16.00 4.23 9.18
C PHE A 31 15.45 3.81 10.53
N SER A 32 15.05 4.77 11.35
CA SER A 32 14.37 4.51 12.62
C SER A 32 12.86 4.55 12.42
N LEU A 33 12.13 3.76 13.20
CA LEU A 33 10.67 3.86 13.26
C LEU A 33 10.25 4.45 14.60
N ILE A 34 9.51 5.56 14.53
CA ILE A 34 8.97 6.26 15.70
C ILE A 34 7.45 6.11 15.74
N GLU A 35 6.88 5.83 16.90
CA GLU A 35 5.46 5.51 17.07
C GLU A 35 4.72 6.62 17.82
N CYS A 36 3.47 6.87 17.43
CA CYS A 36 2.56 7.63 18.26
C CYS A 36 1.90 6.70 19.29
N PRO A 37 2.13 6.87 20.61
CA PRO A 37 1.54 6.00 21.63
C PRO A 37 0.01 6.14 21.72
N GLN A 38 -0.55 7.25 21.22
CA GLN A 38 -1.98 7.51 21.28
C GLN A 38 -2.75 6.84 20.15
N CYS A 39 -2.31 7.01 18.88
CA CYS A 39 -3.04 6.48 17.72
C CYS A 39 -2.38 5.26 17.08
N GLN A 40 -1.20 4.86 17.56
CA GLN A 40 -0.44 3.72 17.03
C GLN A 40 -0.14 3.89 15.53
N LEU A 41 0.22 5.10 15.13
CA LEU A 41 0.85 5.33 13.83
C LEU A 41 2.35 5.21 14.01
N LEU A 42 2.98 4.40 13.17
CA LEU A 42 4.43 4.31 13.09
C LEU A 42 4.92 5.13 11.89
N VAL A 43 6.03 5.85 12.06
CA VAL A 43 6.56 6.82 11.09
C VAL A 43 8.02 6.49 10.82
N THR A 44 8.40 6.46 9.56
CA THR A 44 9.81 6.35 9.16
C THR A 44 10.53 7.65 9.46
N SER A 45 11.70 7.60 10.11
CA SER A 45 12.50 8.77 10.45
C SER A 45 14.02 8.53 10.28
N PRO A 46 14.77 9.47 9.69
CA PRO A 46 14.26 10.67 9.01
C PRO A 46 13.53 10.30 7.71
N ARG A 47 12.61 11.16 7.27
CA ARG A 47 12.00 11.02 5.94
C ARG A 47 12.87 11.73 4.90
N PRO A 48 13.08 11.13 3.71
CA PRO A 48 13.67 11.85 2.60
C PRO A 48 12.85 13.09 2.28
N ASP A 49 13.52 14.19 1.93
CA ASP A 49 12.81 15.35 1.39
C ASP A 49 12.27 15.01 0.00
N GLU A 50 11.25 15.74 -0.48
CA GLU A 50 10.66 15.47 -1.79
C GLU A 50 11.70 15.50 -2.93
N SER A 51 12.72 16.36 -2.83
CA SER A 51 13.81 16.43 -3.80
C SER A 51 14.75 15.21 -3.81
N GLU A 52 14.74 14.40 -2.75
CA GLU A 52 15.58 13.21 -2.60
C GLU A 52 14.81 11.91 -2.83
N LEU A 53 13.48 11.95 -2.93
CA LEU A 53 12.63 10.76 -3.09
C LEU A 53 12.99 9.96 -4.33
N ASP A 54 13.25 10.63 -5.46
CA ASP A 54 13.55 9.97 -6.75
C ASP A 54 14.72 8.98 -6.62
N ARG A 55 15.76 9.31 -5.85
CA ARG A 55 16.91 8.43 -5.59
C ARG A 55 16.51 7.09 -4.99
N TYR A 56 15.42 7.02 -4.22
CA TYR A 56 14.93 5.78 -3.59
C TYR A 56 14.02 4.96 -4.51
N TYR A 57 13.65 5.49 -5.68
CA TYR A 57 12.86 4.82 -6.72
C TYR A 57 13.70 4.41 -7.95
N GLU A 58 14.92 4.95 -8.10
CA GLU A 58 15.88 4.64 -9.17
C GLU A 58 16.57 3.27 -9.00
N SER A 59 15.82 2.17 -9.10
CA SER A 59 16.44 0.86 -9.29
C SER A 59 15.71 -0.01 -10.31
N SER A 60 16.49 -0.71 -11.13
CA SER A 60 15.98 -1.75 -12.01
C SER A 60 15.22 -2.83 -11.25
N ASP A 61 15.58 -3.07 -9.99
CA ASP A 61 14.95 -4.04 -9.09
C ASP A 61 13.57 -3.58 -8.62
N TYR A 62 13.38 -2.27 -8.38
CA TYR A 62 12.07 -1.67 -8.11
C TYR A 62 11.17 -1.66 -9.34
N ILE A 63 11.75 -1.38 -10.52
CA ILE A 63 11.06 -1.44 -11.83
C ILE A 63 10.84 -2.91 -12.28
N SER A 64 11.38 -3.90 -11.57
CA SER A 64 11.40 -5.28 -12.05
C SER A 64 10.07 -6.03 -11.88
N HIS A 65 9.21 -5.86 -12.87
CA HIS A 65 8.56 -7.03 -13.47
C HIS A 65 9.66 -7.92 -14.07
N THR A 66 10.32 -8.72 -13.24
CA THR A 66 11.30 -9.71 -13.70
C THR A 66 10.57 -10.77 -14.53
N ASN A 67 10.60 -10.60 -15.85
CA ASN A 67 10.29 -11.63 -16.86
C ASN A 67 11.34 -12.76 -16.90
N ASN A 68 12.20 -12.90 -15.87
CA ASN A 68 13.33 -13.84 -15.81
C ASN A 68 13.20 -14.87 -14.67
N GLY A 69 11.99 -15.17 -14.21
CA GLY A 69 11.73 -16.26 -13.26
C GLY A 69 11.32 -17.57 -13.95
N ASN A 70 11.57 -18.71 -13.29
CA ASN A 70 11.00 -20.01 -13.66
C ASN A 70 9.54 -19.85 -14.10
N THR A 71 9.19 -20.30 -15.31
CA THR A 71 7.87 -20.11 -15.94
C THR A 71 6.69 -20.41 -15.02
N LEU A 72 6.83 -21.44 -14.16
CA LEU A 72 5.80 -21.84 -13.19
C LEU A 72 5.53 -20.78 -12.10
N LEU A 73 6.56 -20.11 -11.58
CA LEU A 73 6.38 -19.06 -10.55
C LEU A 73 5.75 -17.81 -11.15
N ASN A 74 6.13 -17.46 -12.37
CA ASN A 74 5.50 -16.37 -13.08
C ASN A 74 4.03 -16.67 -13.37
N GLN A 75 3.71 -17.91 -13.80
CA GLN A 75 2.32 -18.35 -13.98
C GLN A 75 1.52 -18.28 -12.67
N LEU A 76 2.08 -18.77 -11.55
CA LEU A 76 1.43 -18.67 -10.24
C LEU A 76 1.20 -17.22 -9.83
N TYR A 77 2.19 -16.35 -10.02
CA TYR A 77 2.06 -14.92 -9.77
C TYR A 77 0.92 -14.31 -10.60
N LEU A 78 0.85 -14.59 -11.89
CA LEU A 78 -0.21 -14.10 -12.77
C LEU A 78 -1.59 -14.63 -12.36
N LEU A 79 -1.69 -15.89 -11.92
CA LEU A 79 -2.93 -16.47 -11.40
C LEU A 79 -3.40 -15.75 -10.13
N VAL A 80 -2.51 -15.58 -9.15
CA VAL A 80 -2.82 -14.85 -7.90
C VAL A 80 -3.20 -13.40 -8.20
N ARG A 81 -2.44 -12.72 -9.05
CA ARG A 81 -2.73 -11.34 -9.50
C ARG A 81 -4.11 -11.23 -10.13
N ASN A 82 -4.45 -12.12 -11.07
CA ASN A 82 -5.78 -12.11 -11.70
C ASN A 82 -6.90 -12.41 -10.69
N HIS A 83 -6.64 -13.27 -9.71
CA HIS A 83 -7.59 -13.55 -8.64
C HIS A 83 -7.81 -12.33 -7.74
N THR A 84 -6.75 -11.69 -7.26
CA THR A 84 -6.85 -10.49 -6.40
C THR A 84 -7.47 -9.31 -7.13
N LEU A 85 -7.17 -9.13 -8.41
CA LEU A 85 -7.85 -8.16 -9.28
C LEU A 85 -9.38 -8.37 -9.31
N LYS A 86 -9.84 -9.61 -9.52
CA LYS A 86 -11.27 -9.94 -9.47
C LYS A 86 -11.89 -9.71 -8.09
N GLN A 87 -11.15 -9.97 -7.01
CA GLN A 87 -11.62 -9.66 -5.65
C GLN A 87 -11.79 -8.15 -5.45
N LYS A 88 -10.82 -7.33 -5.88
CA LYS A 88 -10.92 -5.85 -5.84
C LYS A 88 -12.12 -5.36 -6.64
N LEU A 89 -12.34 -5.89 -7.85
CA LEU A 89 -13.53 -5.58 -8.65
C LEU A 89 -14.83 -5.95 -7.94
N LYS A 90 -14.89 -7.15 -7.33
CA LYS A 90 -16.05 -7.59 -6.56
C LYS A 90 -16.32 -6.65 -5.38
N LEU A 91 -15.28 -6.13 -4.73
CA LEU A 91 -15.39 -5.20 -3.62
C LEU A 91 -16.00 -3.87 -4.07
N VAL A 92 -15.43 -3.24 -5.11
CA VAL A 92 -15.91 -1.93 -5.58
C VAL A 92 -17.32 -1.98 -6.15
N ARG A 93 -17.72 -3.11 -6.77
CA ARG A 93 -19.08 -3.28 -7.31
C ARG A 93 -20.18 -3.29 -6.24
N GLN A 94 -19.85 -3.51 -4.96
CA GLN A 94 -20.83 -3.43 -3.87
C GLN A 94 -21.43 -2.01 -3.74
N PHE A 95 -20.71 -0.99 -4.22
CA PHE A 95 -21.09 0.41 -4.15
C PHE A 95 -21.72 0.95 -5.45
N ASN A 96 -21.90 0.09 -6.46
CA ASN A 96 -22.46 0.44 -7.78
C ASN A 96 -21.89 1.75 -8.37
N PRO A 97 -20.55 1.93 -8.43
CA PRO A 97 -19.97 3.19 -8.89
C PRO A 97 -20.30 3.42 -10.36
N THR A 98 -20.73 4.64 -10.68
CA THR A 98 -20.70 5.11 -12.07
C THR A 98 -19.28 5.57 -12.40
N HIS A 99 -18.69 6.39 -11.51
CA HIS A 99 -17.35 6.94 -11.65
C HIS A 99 -16.41 6.41 -10.56
N LEU A 100 -15.31 5.79 -10.97
CA LEU A 100 -14.27 5.29 -10.08
C LEU A 100 -12.93 5.92 -10.44
N ALA A 101 -12.24 6.49 -9.45
CA ALA A 101 -10.84 6.87 -9.58
C ALA A 101 -9.91 5.89 -8.84
N ASP A 102 -8.80 5.53 -9.47
CA ASP A 102 -7.72 4.77 -8.84
C ASP A 102 -6.47 5.65 -8.77
N VAL A 103 -6.07 6.00 -7.55
CA VAL A 103 -4.91 6.85 -7.26
C VAL A 103 -3.70 5.94 -7.10
N GLY A 104 -2.65 6.18 -7.89
CA GLY A 104 -1.52 5.25 -8.04
C GLY A 104 -1.91 4.03 -8.87
N CYS A 105 -2.55 4.24 -10.02
CA CYS A 105 -3.10 3.14 -10.83
C CYS A 105 -2.03 2.26 -11.51
N GLY A 106 -0.75 2.63 -11.42
CA GLY A 106 0.37 1.92 -12.03
C GLY A 106 0.15 1.76 -13.53
N THR A 107 0.27 0.52 -14.01
CA THR A 107 0.05 0.19 -15.44
C THR A 107 -1.42 -0.01 -15.82
N GLY A 108 -2.37 0.35 -14.95
CA GLY A 108 -3.80 0.34 -15.26
C GLY A 108 -4.48 -1.05 -15.19
N ALA A 109 -3.85 -2.05 -14.57
CA ALA A 109 -4.39 -3.42 -14.56
C ALA A 109 -5.74 -3.55 -13.83
N PHE A 110 -5.90 -2.84 -12.71
CA PHE A 110 -7.17 -2.79 -11.97
C PHE A 110 -8.22 -1.95 -12.70
N LEU A 111 -7.82 -0.82 -13.27
CA LEU A 111 -8.72 -0.01 -14.08
C LEU A 111 -9.22 -0.76 -15.32
N SER A 112 -8.38 -1.58 -15.95
CA SER A 112 -8.76 -2.36 -17.15
C SER A 112 -9.90 -3.35 -16.87
N ILE A 113 -9.90 -4.02 -15.71
CA ILE A 113 -10.99 -4.92 -15.34
C ILE A 113 -12.26 -4.15 -14.93
N CYS A 114 -12.13 -2.94 -14.37
CA CYS A 114 -13.27 -2.08 -14.02
C CYS A 114 -13.93 -1.53 -15.28
N GLN A 115 -13.14 -1.06 -16.25
CA GLN A 115 -13.60 -0.60 -17.55
C GLN A 115 -14.34 -1.73 -18.30
N LYS A 116 -13.78 -2.95 -18.32
CA LYS A 116 -14.46 -4.14 -18.89
C LYS A 116 -15.75 -4.52 -18.17
N ALA A 117 -15.91 -4.11 -16.91
CA ALA A 117 -17.14 -4.29 -16.15
C ALA A 117 -18.15 -3.16 -16.34
N GLY A 118 -17.87 -2.18 -17.20
CA GLY A 118 -18.77 -1.07 -17.53
C GLY A 118 -18.68 0.13 -16.59
N ILE A 119 -17.65 0.21 -15.73
CA ILE A 119 -17.44 1.33 -14.81
C ILE A 119 -16.67 2.44 -15.55
N GLN A 120 -17.08 3.71 -15.39
CA GLN A 120 -16.30 4.84 -15.91
C GLN A 120 -15.08 5.06 -15.01
N ILE A 121 -13.89 4.95 -15.60
CA ILE A 121 -12.64 4.92 -14.86
C ILE A 121 -11.84 6.21 -15.02
N THR A 122 -11.23 6.64 -13.93
CA THR A 122 -10.20 7.68 -13.90
C THR A 122 -8.94 7.11 -13.25
N GLY A 123 -7.78 7.32 -13.87
CA GLY A 123 -6.50 6.91 -13.28
C GLY A 123 -5.64 8.12 -12.93
N VAL A 124 -4.90 8.01 -11.83
CA VAL A 124 -3.85 8.96 -11.44
C VAL A 124 -2.56 8.18 -11.24
N GLU A 125 -1.48 8.58 -11.90
CA GLU A 125 -0.17 7.92 -11.79
C GLU A 125 0.95 8.94 -12.02
N PRO A 126 1.78 9.26 -11.01
CA PRO A 126 2.86 10.24 -11.16
C PRO A 126 3.99 9.73 -12.06
N ASN A 127 4.30 8.42 -12.06
CA ASN A 127 5.38 7.85 -12.85
C ASN A 127 5.07 7.91 -14.35
N THR A 128 5.90 8.63 -15.12
CA THR A 128 5.70 8.86 -16.56
C THR A 128 5.61 7.57 -17.38
N GLY A 129 6.46 6.58 -17.08
CA GLY A 129 6.49 5.30 -17.80
C GLY A 129 5.28 4.42 -17.50
N ALA A 130 4.91 4.29 -16.22
CA ALA A 130 3.71 3.55 -15.82
C ALA A 130 2.44 4.21 -16.36
N ARG A 131 2.36 5.54 -16.29
CA ARG A 131 1.26 6.35 -16.84
C ARG A 131 1.10 6.13 -18.34
N ALA A 132 2.17 6.27 -19.14
CA ALA A 132 2.12 6.05 -20.59
C ALA A 132 1.67 4.62 -20.95
N LYS A 133 2.10 3.62 -20.17
CA LYS A 133 1.66 2.23 -20.36
C LYS A 133 0.18 2.04 -20.00
N ALA A 134 -0.30 2.67 -18.94
CA ALA A 134 -1.71 2.65 -18.57
C ALA A 134 -2.57 3.33 -19.64
N GLU A 135 -2.16 4.49 -20.17
CA GLU A 135 -2.85 5.18 -21.28
C GLU A 135 -2.95 4.28 -22.52
N SER A 136 -1.87 3.60 -22.87
CA SER A 136 -1.84 2.64 -23.97
C SER A 136 -2.76 1.42 -23.73
N ILE A 137 -2.83 0.89 -22.51
CA ILE A 137 -3.68 -0.27 -22.20
C ILE A 137 -5.16 0.11 -22.14
N LEU A 138 -5.47 1.27 -21.56
CA LEU A 138 -6.85 1.70 -21.26
C LEU A 138 -7.46 2.54 -22.38
N GLN A 139 -6.64 3.00 -23.34
CA GLN A 139 -7.05 3.86 -24.46
C GLN A 139 -7.74 5.14 -23.99
N GLN A 140 -7.25 5.72 -22.89
CA GLN A 140 -7.74 6.97 -22.33
C GLN A 140 -6.63 7.69 -21.56
N ARG A 141 -6.81 9.00 -21.33
CA ARG A 141 -5.89 9.82 -20.53
C ARG A 141 -5.79 9.31 -19.09
N ILE A 142 -4.58 9.35 -18.55
CA ILE A 142 -4.31 9.14 -17.13
C ILE A 142 -3.73 10.43 -16.56
N TYR A 143 -4.20 10.85 -15.40
CA TYR A 143 -3.77 12.10 -14.77
C TYR A 143 -2.42 11.92 -14.08
N HIS A 144 -1.63 12.99 -14.04
CA HIS A 144 -0.40 13.00 -13.26
C HIS A 144 -0.71 13.12 -11.77
N SER A 145 -1.64 14.01 -11.42
CA SER A 145 -1.99 14.35 -10.05
C SER A 145 -3.51 14.24 -9.83
N ILE A 146 -3.93 13.98 -8.59
CA ILE A 146 -5.35 13.86 -8.25
C ILE A 146 -6.06 15.23 -8.26
N GLU A 147 -5.30 16.30 -8.07
CA GLU A 147 -5.70 17.70 -8.10
C GLU A 147 -6.37 18.04 -9.44
N ASP A 148 -5.85 17.45 -10.53
CA ASP A 148 -6.31 17.66 -11.91
C ASP A 148 -7.70 17.07 -12.18
N LEU A 149 -8.24 16.23 -11.28
CA LEU A 149 -9.58 15.66 -11.44
C LEU A 149 -10.63 16.74 -11.23
N THR A 150 -11.40 17.06 -12.26
CA THR A 150 -12.49 18.04 -12.16
C THR A 150 -13.79 17.41 -11.67
N GLN A 151 -13.99 16.12 -11.93
CA GLN A 151 -15.22 15.41 -11.64
C GLN A 151 -15.18 14.69 -10.28
N GLN A 152 -16.27 14.77 -9.53
CA GLN A 152 -16.44 13.97 -8.31
C GLN A 152 -16.57 12.48 -8.62
N GLN A 153 -16.07 11.66 -7.71
CA GLN A 153 -15.99 10.21 -7.87
C GLN A 153 -16.89 9.51 -6.86
N ASP A 154 -17.60 8.47 -7.30
CA ASP A 154 -18.44 7.64 -6.43
C ASP A 154 -17.57 6.72 -5.58
N VAL A 155 -16.47 6.24 -6.15
CA VAL A 155 -15.46 5.43 -5.47
C VAL A 155 -14.07 5.98 -5.79
N ILE A 156 -13.23 6.15 -4.76
CA ILE A 156 -11.79 6.38 -4.94
C ILE A 156 -11.04 5.22 -4.29
N THR A 157 -10.10 4.61 -5.02
CA THR A 157 -9.25 3.53 -4.53
C THR A 157 -7.79 3.96 -4.42
N LEU A 158 -7.14 3.56 -3.32
CA LEU A 158 -5.70 3.66 -3.10
C LEU A 158 -5.18 2.26 -2.75
N TRP A 159 -4.50 1.59 -3.67
CA TRP A 159 -3.95 0.25 -3.44
C TRP A 159 -2.46 0.32 -3.13
N HIS A 160 -2.07 0.34 -1.86
CA HIS A 160 -0.68 0.52 -1.41
C HIS A 160 -0.06 1.82 -1.92
N VAL A 161 -0.71 2.93 -1.57
CA VAL A 161 -0.34 4.28 -2.03
C VAL A 161 -0.27 5.26 -0.87
N LEU A 162 -1.23 5.20 0.07
CA LEU A 162 -1.32 6.16 1.17
C LEU A 162 -0.03 6.22 2.01
N GLU A 163 0.60 5.07 2.23
CA GLU A 163 1.86 4.92 2.96
C GLU A 163 3.03 5.64 2.30
N HIS A 164 2.96 5.89 0.98
CA HIS A 164 3.99 6.57 0.21
C HIS A 164 3.82 8.10 0.14
N LEU A 165 2.67 8.66 0.55
CA LEU A 165 2.37 10.08 0.36
C LEU A 165 2.98 10.96 1.47
N PRO A 166 4.05 11.74 1.22
CA PRO A 166 4.76 12.47 2.29
C PRO A 166 3.90 13.54 2.97
N GLN A 167 2.98 14.16 2.24
CA GLN A 167 2.05 15.15 2.78
C GLN A 167 0.68 14.52 3.08
N LEU A 168 0.63 13.63 4.08
CA LEU A 168 -0.53 12.77 4.38
C LEU A 168 -1.87 13.52 4.44
N ARG A 169 -1.94 14.61 5.23
CA ARG A 169 -3.18 15.38 5.40
C ARG A 169 -3.56 16.13 4.14
N HIS A 170 -2.61 16.82 3.50
CA HIS A 170 -2.86 17.56 2.27
C HIS A 170 -3.45 16.65 1.17
N ASN A 171 -2.85 15.48 0.97
CA ASN A 171 -3.35 14.50 0.01
C ASN A 171 -4.76 14.01 0.36
N LEU A 172 -5.03 13.72 1.63
CA LEU A 172 -6.36 13.30 2.07
C LEU A 172 -7.41 14.40 1.97
N ASP A 173 -7.05 15.67 2.20
CA ASP A 173 -7.94 16.82 1.98
C ASP A 173 -8.40 16.86 0.51
N ILE A 174 -7.47 16.66 -0.43
CA ILE A 174 -7.78 16.63 -1.86
C ILE A 174 -8.60 15.39 -2.20
N ILE A 175 -8.15 14.18 -1.82
CA ILE A 175 -8.84 12.91 -2.10
C ILE A 175 -10.29 12.96 -1.61
N THR A 176 -10.49 13.34 -0.35
CA THR A 176 -11.83 13.43 0.22
C THR A 176 -12.66 14.54 -0.42
N GLY A 177 -12.03 15.65 -0.83
CA GLY A 177 -12.70 16.70 -1.62
C GLY A 177 -13.21 16.25 -2.99
N LYS A 178 -12.57 15.23 -3.60
CA LYS A 178 -13.01 14.65 -4.89
C LYS A 178 -14.08 13.55 -4.73
N LEU A 179 -14.37 13.08 -3.52
CA LEU A 179 -15.48 12.12 -3.29
C LEU A 179 -16.83 12.80 -3.40
N SER A 180 -17.78 12.13 -4.05
CA SER A 180 -19.19 12.52 -4.04
C SER A 180 -19.78 12.51 -2.63
N SER A 181 -20.95 13.13 -2.45
CA SER A 181 -21.59 13.26 -1.12
C SER A 181 -21.86 11.91 -0.43
N SER A 182 -22.10 10.85 -1.19
CA SER A 182 -22.23 9.46 -0.70
C SER A 182 -21.06 8.57 -1.13
N GLY A 183 -19.93 9.19 -1.47
CA GLY A 183 -18.77 8.53 -2.05
C GLY A 183 -18.08 7.59 -1.07
N THR A 184 -17.42 6.57 -1.62
CA THR A 184 -16.68 5.55 -0.88
C THR A 184 -15.18 5.67 -1.14
N LEU A 185 -14.39 5.73 -0.08
CA LEU A 185 -12.93 5.71 -0.14
C LEU A 185 -12.44 4.33 0.28
N ILE A 186 -11.67 3.67 -0.58
CA ILE A 186 -11.14 2.32 -0.33
C ILE A 186 -9.62 2.41 -0.31
N ILE A 187 -9.00 2.08 0.81
CA ILE A 187 -7.57 2.20 1.01
C ILE A 187 -7.00 0.86 1.46
N ALA A 188 -6.01 0.33 0.73
CA ALA A 188 -5.22 -0.81 1.17
C ALA A 188 -3.84 -0.34 1.64
N VAL A 189 -3.44 -0.77 2.83
CA VAL A 189 -2.13 -0.49 3.42
C VAL A 189 -1.58 -1.73 4.15
N PRO A 190 -0.25 -1.87 4.25
CA PRO A 190 0.37 -2.81 5.16
C PRO A 190 -0.01 -2.54 6.61
N ASN A 191 0.04 -3.57 7.43
CA ASN A 191 -0.28 -3.51 8.84
C ASN A 191 0.89 -4.05 9.69
N TYR A 192 1.61 -3.15 10.34
CA TYR A 192 2.78 -3.49 11.15
C TYR A 192 2.43 -4.26 12.43
N GLN A 193 1.13 -4.34 12.78
CA GLN A 193 0.65 -5.16 13.90
C GLN A 193 0.36 -6.62 13.51
N SER A 194 0.70 -7.02 12.28
CA SER A 194 0.56 -8.40 11.81
C SER A 194 1.53 -9.37 12.49
N ALA A 195 1.22 -10.66 12.40
CA ALA A 195 2.07 -11.69 13.01
C ALA A 195 3.42 -11.88 12.29
N ASP A 196 3.46 -11.64 10.97
CA ASP A 196 4.70 -11.61 10.20
C ASP A 196 5.54 -10.37 10.52
N ALA A 197 4.94 -9.18 10.69
CA ALA A 197 5.68 -8.01 11.18
C ALA A 197 6.37 -8.28 12.52
N ARG A 198 5.64 -8.85 13.50
CA ARG A 198 6.22 -9.26 14.79
C ARG A 198 7.32 -10.32 14.65
N LYS A 199 7.20 -11.22 13.67
CA LYS A 199 8.17 -12.29 13.42
C LYS A 199 9.48 -11.73 12.83
N TYR A 200 9.37 -10.86 11.83
CA TYR A 200 10.51 -10.38 11.07
C TYR A 200 11.14 -9.11 11.65
N LYS A 201 10.42 -8.36 12.50
CA LYS A 201 10.92 -7.11 13.13
C LYS A 201 11.50 -6.18 12.07
N SER A 202 12.70 -5.63 12.26
CA SER A 202 13.39 -4.75 11.29
C SER A 202 13.62 -5.35 9.90
N TYR A 203 13.46 -6.66 9.72
CA TYR A 203 13.55 -7.32 8.41
C TYR A 203 12.20 -7.52 7.73
N TRP A 204 11.10 -7.01 8.31
CA TRP A 204 9.79 -7.10 7.71
C TRP A 204 9.71 -6.26 6.44
N ALA A 205 9.48 -6.91 5.31
CA ALA A 205 9.66 -6.28 4.01
C ALA A 205 8.66 -5.16 3.70
N ALA A 206 7.48 -5.20 4.31
CA ALA A 206 6.46 -4.18 4.09
C ALA A 206 6.73 -2.86 4.84
N TYR A 207 7.83 -2.75 5.58
CA TYR A 207 8.32 -1.44 5.98
C TYR A 207 8.85 -0.63 4.80
N ASP A 208 9.40 -1.27 3.75
CA ASP A 208 9.93 -0.64 2.53
C ASP A 208 10.54 0.75 2.73
N VAL A 209 11.40 0.90 3.73
CA VAL A 209 11.97 2.21 4.07
C VAL A 209 12.96 2.67 3.00
N PRO A 210 13.02 3.98 2.71
CA PRO A 210 12.18 5.04 3.25
C PRO A 210 10.93 5.37 2.41
N ARG A 211 10.62 4.57 1.38
CA ARG A 211 9.50 4.81 0.45
C ARG A 211 8.16 4.81 1.18
N HIS A 212 7.96 3.92 2.15
CA HIS A 212 6.84 4.03 3.07
C HIS A 212 7.17 5.05 4.17
N CYS A 213 6.50 6.20 4.13
CA CYS A 213 6.56 7.24 5.15
C CYS A 213 5.78 6.85 6.40
N TRP A 214 4.68 6.11 6.23
CA TRP A 214 3.70 5.82 7.27
C TRP A 214 3.42 4.33 7.35
N HIS A 215 3.45 3.75 8.56
CA HIS A 215 3.03 2.37 8.78
C HIS A 215 1.82 2.36 9.70
N PHE A 216 0.68 2.03 9.10
CA PHE A 216 -0.61 2.17 9.74
C PHE A 216 -0.96 0.93 10.58
N SER A 217 -1.51 1.17 11.77
CA SER A 217 -2.35 0.22 12.50
C SER A 217 -3.83 0.43 12.17
N GLN A 218 -4.69 -0.53 12.53
CA GLN A 218 -6.14 -0.34 12.44
C GLN A 218 -6.61 0.89 13.23
N GLN A 219 -6.05 1.12 14.43
CA GLN A 219 -6.40 2.27 15.25
C GLN A 219 -6.05 3.59 14.54
N SER A 220 -4.85 3.68 13.96
CA SER A 220 -4.42 4.88 13.24
C SER A 220 -5.30 5.15 12.01
N MET A 221 -5.71 4.12 11.27
CA MET A 221 -6.60 4.27 10.11
C MET A 221 -8.00 4.72 10.48
N ILE A 222 -8.57 4.14 11.55
CA ILE A 222 -9.89 4.52 12.06
C ILE A 222 -9.87 5.98 12.51
N GLN A 223 -8.88 6.37 13.32
CA GLN A 223 -8.78 7.74 13.83
C GLN A 223 -8.49 8.75 12.70
N LEU A 224 -7.71 8.35 11.69
CA LEU A 224 -7.50 9.17 10.50
C LEU A 224 -8.82 9.40 9.77
N ALA A 225 -9.59 8.34 9.49
CA ALA A 225 -10.88 8.45 8.82
C ALA A 225 -11.88 9.32 9.61
N GLU A 226 -11.96 9.17 10.93
CA GLU A 226 -12.81 10.00 11.80
C GLU A 226 -12.47 11.50 11.70
N SER A 227 -11.19 11.85 11.56
CA SER A 227 -10.76 13.24 11.40
C SER A 227 -11.25 13.89 10.09
N TYR A 228 -11.67 13.08 9.12
CA TYR A 228 -12.26 13.46 7.84
C TYR A 228 -13.79 13.23 7.78
N GLN A 229 -14.42 12.98 8.94
CA GLN A 229 -15.84 12.62 9.04
C GLN A 229 -16.23 11.39 8.20
N LEU A 230 -15.27 10.52 7.90
CA LEU A 230 -15.52 9.28 7.18
C LEU A 230 -15.86 8.15 8.15
N LYS A 231 -16.90 7.38 7.85
CA LYS A 231 -17.32 6.22 8.64
C LYS A 231 -16.69 4.94 8.10
N VAL A 232 -16.16 4.11 9.00
CA VAL A 232 -15.63 2.80 8.63
C VAL A 232 -16.79 1.84 8.37
N GLN A 233 -16.93 1.41 7.12
CA GLN A 233 -17.94 0.44 6.71
C GLN A 233 -17.44 -0.99 6.88
N GLN A 234 -16.20 -1.25 6.47
CA GLN A 234 -15.63 -2.58 6.51
C GLN A 234 -14.09 -2.54 6.55
N ILE A 235 -13.51 -3.54 7.21
CA ILE A 235 -12.08 -3.85 7.13
C ILE A 235 -11.95 -5.26 6.54
N VAL A 236 -11.24 -5.41 5.42
CA VAL A 236 -11.14 -6.64 4.65
C VAL A 236 -9.69 -7.12 4.57
N PRO A 237 -9.41 -8.41 4.84
CA PRO A 237 -8.05 -8.94 4.80
C PRO A 237 -7.52 -9.15 3.37
N MET A 238 -6.23 -8.92 3.17
CA MET A 238 -5.50 -9.31 1.96
C MET A 238 -4.66 -10.57 2.22
N TYR A 239 -5.26 -11.74 1.99
CA TYR A 239 -4.64 -13.02 2.38
C TYR A 239 -3.31 -13.34 1.69
N PHE A 240 -3.11 -12.87 0.46
CA PHE A 240 -1.91 -13.22 -0.32
C PHE A 240 -0.68 -12.38 0.08
N ASP A 241 -0.89 -11.22 0.69
CA ASP A 241 0.17 -10.30 1.06
C ASP A 241 1.11 -10.92 2.11
N SER A 242 0.57 -11.65 3.08
CA SER A 242 1.40 -12.30 4.10
C SER A 242 2.43 -13.27 3.49
N TYR A 243 2.08 -13.95 2.40
CA TYR A 243 2.99 -14.87 1.70
C TYR A 243 4.07 -14.11 0.94
N TYR A 244 3.69 -13.05 0.23
CA TYR A 244 4.62 -12.23 -0.55
C TYR A 244 5.59 -11.48 0.38
N VAL A 245 5.07 -10.81 1.41
CA VAL A 245 5.85 -10.07 2.39
C VAL A 245 6.76 -11.01 3.18
N SER A 246 6.28 -12.19 3.60
CA SER A 246 7.14 -13.18 4.27
C SER A 246 8.25 -13.71 3.36
N LEU A 247 7.97 -13.93 2.08
CA LEU A 247 8.99 -14.35 1.10
C LEU A 247 10.12 -13.32 0.97
N LEU A 248 9.77 -12.04 0.85
CA LEU A 248 10.75 -10.94 0.80
C LEU A 248 11.48 -10.79 2.13
N SER A 249 10.77 -10.90 3.26
CA SER A 249 11.37 -10.81 4.59
C SER A 249 12.38 -11.94 4.85
N GLU A 250 12.13 -13.16 4.35
CA GLU A 250 13.13 -14.25 4.38
C GLU A 250 14.36 -13.94 3.52
N LYS A 251 14.21 -13.21 2.41
CA LYS A 251 15.35 -12.73 1.60
C LYS A 251 16.21 -11.75 2.41
N TYR A 252 15.58 -10.85 3.16
CA TYR A 252 16.27 -9.84 3.97
C TYR A 252 16.95 -10.45 5.20
N LEU A 253 16.23 -11.30 5.94
CA LEU A 253 16.73 -11.92 7.18
C LEU A 253 17.75 -13.06 6.91
N HIS A 254 17.61 -13.76 5.78
CA HIS A 254 18.41 -14.93 5.46
C HIS A 254 18.94 -14.93 4.01
N PRO A 255 19.75 -13.92 3.62
CA PRO A 255 20.27 -13.78 2.26
C PRO A 255 21.12 -14.98 1.81
N GLN A 256 21.77 -15.67 2.76
CA GLN A 256 22.63 -16.83 2.55
C GLN A 256 21.88 -18.15 2.28
N LYS A 257 20.58 -18.24 2.59
CA LYS A 257 19.79 -19.45 2.32
C LYS A 257 19.56 -19.62 0.81
N SER A 258 19.37 -20.85 0.34
CA SER A 258 18.94 -21.08 -1.04
C SER A 258 17.54 -20.51 -1.29
N THR A 259 17.25 -20.10 -2.53
CA THR A 259 15.95 -19.55 -2.93
C THR A 259 14.79 -20.50 -2.56
N ALA A 260 14.94 -21.81 -2.79
CA ALA A 260 13.92 -22.79 -2.43
C ALA A 260 13.62 -22.82 -0.93
N ARG A 261 14.65 -22.76 -0.06
CA ARG A 261 14.45 -22.75 1.40
C ARG A 261 13.77 -21.47 1.88
N ARG A 262 14.10 -20.31 1.29
CA ARG A 262 13.42 -19.04 1.58
C ARG A 262 11.97 -19.10 1.15
N MET A 263 11.68 -19.65 -0.03
CA MET A 263 10.30 -19.80 -0.51
C MET A 263 9.44 -20.67 0.40
N LEU A 264 9.97 -21.83 0.83
CA LEU A 264 9.26 -22.69 1.78
C LEU A 264 9.05 -22.01 3.13
N SER A 265 10.08 -21.33 3.64
CA SER A 265 10.00 -20.61 4.92
C SER A 265 8.99 -19.46 4.85
N GLY A 266 9.04 -18.65 3.79
CA GLY A 266 8.12 -17.54 3.57
C GLY A 266 6.68 -18.00 3.37
N ALA A 267 6.47 -19.10 2.64
CA ALA A 267 5.14 -19.68 2.48
C ALA A 267 4.56 -20.18 3.81
N TYR A 268 5.39 -20.83 4.64
CA TYR A 268 5.01 -21.27 5.98
C TYR A 268 4.69 -20.08 6.90
N GLN A 269 5.53 -19.05 6.94
CA GLN A 269 5.29 -17.86 7.77
C GLN A 269 4.06 -17.07 7.30
N GLY A 270 3.81 -16.97 5.99
CA GLY A 270 2.59 -16.37 5.45
C GLY A 270 1.31 -17.10 5.89
N LEU A 271 1.34 -18.44 5.88
CA LEU A 271 0.25 -19.27 6.42
C LEU A 271 0.06 -19.04 7.92
N VAL A 272 1.14 -19.09 8.71
CA VAL A 272 1.09 -18.86 10.16
C VAL A 272 0.55 -17.47 10.47
N SER A 273 0.94 -16.45 9.71
CA SER A 273 0.45 -15.09 9.90
C SER A 273 -1.06 -15.02 9.66
N ASN A 274 -1.56 -15.57 8.56
CA ASN A 274 -3.00 -15.64 8.27
C ASN A 274 -3.78 -16.43 9.33
N MET A 275 -3.24 -17.55 9.82
CA MET A 275 -3.89 -18.35 10.87
C MET A 275 -4.04 -17.55 12.18
N LYS A 276 -3.00 -16.83 12.60
CA LYS A 276 -3.05 -15.97 13.79
C LYS A 276 -3.95 -14.76 13.59
N ALA A 277 -3.96 -14.20 12.38
CA ALA A 277 -4.80 -13.06 12.02
C ALA A 277 -6.30 -13.40 12.07
N ARG A 278 -6.71 -14.65 11.83
CA ARG A 278 -8.12 -15.07 11.98
C ARG A 278 -8.70 -14.82 13.38
N GLN A 279 -7.86 -14.86 14.42
CA GLN A 279 -8.28 -14.61 15.80
C GLN A 279 -8.19 -13.12 16.18
N THR A 280 -7.25 -12.39 15.58
CA THR A 280 -6.89 -11.03 16.01
C THR A 280 -7.38 -9.94 15.07
N GLY A 281 -7.78 -10.28 13.84
CA GLY A 281 -8.03 -9.33 12.76
C GLY A 281 -6.77 -8.70 12.16
N GLN A 282 -5.57 -8.99 12.70
CA GLN A 282 -4.32 -8.33 12.32
C GLN A 282 -3.61 -9.06 11.16
N TYR A 283 -4.19 -8.97 9.96
CA TYR A 283 -3.58 -9.49 8.73
C TYR A 283 -2.40 -8.62 8.27
N SER A 284 -1.52 -9.19 7.44
CA SER A 284 -0.30 -8.52 6.92
C SER A 284 -0.59 -7.22 6.20
N SER A 285 -1.67 -7.18 5.40
CA SER A 285 -2.26 -5.97 4.84
C SER A 285 -3.77 -5.99 5.00
N LEU A 286 -4.37 -4.81 5.09
CA LEU A 286 -5.81 -4.62 5.28
C LEU A 286 -6.34 -3.59 4.27
N ILE A 287 -7.54 -3.86 3.77
CA ILE A 287 -8.33 -2.92 2.97
C ILE A 287 -9.36 -2.29 3.90
N TYR A 288 -9.34 -0.98 4.00
CA TYR A 288 -10.32 -0.19 4.74
C TYR A 288 -11.30 0.43 3.75
N ILE A 289 -12.59 0.27 4.03
CA ILE A 289 -13.67 0.87 3.25
C ILE A 289 -14.32 1.93 4.11
N PHE A 290 -14.24 3.17 3.65
CA PHE A 290 -14.79 4.34 4.31
C PHE A 290 -15.89 4.98 3.48
N GLN A 291 -16.91 5.52 4.12
CA GLN A 291 -18.01 6.22 3.46
C GLN A 291 -18.20 7.61 4.08
N LYS A 292 -18.49 8.60 3.23
CA LYS A 292 -18.93 9.94 3.66
C LYS A 292 -20.31 9.92 4.32
#